data_AF-A0A1B6KDU4-F1
#
_entry.id   AF-A0A1B6KDU4-F1
#
_cell.length_a   1.000
_cell.length_b   1.000
_cell.length_c   1.000
_cell.angle_alpha   90.00
_cell.angle_beta   90.00
_cell.angle_gamma   90.00
#
_symmetry.space_group_name_H-M   'P 1'
#
loop_
_entity.id
_entity.type
_entity.pdbx_description
1 polymer ?
#
loop_
_entity_poly.entity_id
_entity_poly.type
_entity_poly.pdbx_seq_one_letter_code
_entity_poly.pdbx_strand_id
1 'polypeptide(L)'
;MIKVLDRLLLYLRIVHSVDYYNHCEYPNEDEMPNRCGIMHARGSSPTSKVTSQEIQEYCRGFAQKMACLINSCGDVEGQELTSLGAKEAESEVEKFVAANTQELAKDKWL
;
A
#
# COMPACT_ATOMS: atom_id res chain seq x y z
N MET A 1 13.75 27.55 7.47
CA MET A 1 13.63 26.10 7.77
C MET A 1 12.27 25.56 7.33
N ILE A 2 11.16 26.13 7.79
CA ILE A 2 9.79 25.67 7.48
C ILE A 2 9.43 25.70 5.97
N LYS A 3 9.87 26.74 5.23
CA LYS A 3 9.58 26.88 3.79
C LYS A 3 10.00 25.69 2.91
N VAL A 4 11.07 24.99 3.29
CA VAL A 4 11.56 23.82 2.55
C VAL A 4 10.64 22.62 2.82
N LEU A 5 10.30 22.41 4.09
CA LEU A 5 9.35 21.37 4.48
C LEU A 5 8.00 21.58 3.79
N ASP A 6 7.45 22.80 3.80
CA ASP A 6 6.14 23.06 3.18
C ASP A 6 6.13 22.71 1.69
N ARG A 7 7.22 22.92 0.94
CA ARG A 7 7.31 22.48 -0.47
C ARG A 7 7.23 20.97 -0.62
N LEU A 8 7.89 20.22 0.27
CA LEU A 8 7.83 18.76 0.27
C LEU A 8 6.41 18.27 0.61
N LEU A 9 5.77 18.89 1.62
CA LEU A 9 4.41 18.51 2.03
C LEU A 9 3.37 18.84 0.96
N LEU A 10 3.49 20.00 0.31
CA LEU A 10 2.63 20.38 -0.81
C LEU A 10 2.81 19.44 -2.00
N TYR A 11 4.04 19.04 -2.31
CA TYR A 11 4.30 18.06 -3.37
C TYR A 11 3.64 16.72 -3.04
N LEU A 12 3.82 16.20 -1.83
CA LEU A 12 3.16 14.97 -1.38
C LEU A 12 1.64 15.06 -1.48
N ARG A 13 1.04 16.16 -1.03
CA ARG A 13 -0.41 16.32 -1.00
C ARG A 13 -1.03 16.49 -2.39
N ILE A 14 -0.41 17.29 -3.26
CA ILE A 14 -0.98 17.64 -4.57
C ILE A 14 -0.70 16.56 -5.61
N VAL A 15 0.48 15.92 -5.56
CA VAL A 15 0.91 14.96 -6.58
C VAL A 15 0.57 13.53 -6.19
N HIS A 16 0.74 13.18 -4.92
CA HIS A 16 0.61 11.80 -4.44
C HIS A 16 -0.62 11.59 -3.54
N SER A 17 -1.44 12.61 -3.35
CA SER A 17 -2.62 12.55 -2.47
C SER A 17 -2.31 12.10 -1.03
N VAL A 18 -1.09 12.37 -0.55
CA VAL A 18 -0.63 12.00 0.80
C VAL A 18 -0.84 13.17 1.76
N ASP A 19 -1.59 12.93 2.83
CA ASP A 19 -1.71 13.85 3.97
C ASP A 19 -0.68 13.48 5.05
N TYR A 20 0.44 14.20 5.05
CA TYR A 20 1.58 13.94 5.91
C TYR A 20 1.27 14.04 7.41
N TYR A 21 0.50 15.05 7.82
CA TYR A 21 0.20 15.26 9.24
C TYR A 21 -0.88 14.32 9.77
N ASN A 22 -1.72 13.77 8.87
CA ASN A 22 -2.69 12.72 9.22
C ASN A 22 -2.15 11.29 9.04
N HIS A 23 -1.00 11.13 8.39
CA HIS A 23 -0.36 9.83 8.12
C HIS A 23 -1.21 8.90 7.24
N CYS A 24 -1.89 9.46 6.24
CA CYS A 24 -2.72 8.69 5.32
C CYS A 24 -2.58 9.16 3.87
N GLU A 25 -3.08 8.33 2.96
CA GLU A 25 -3.26 8.68 1.54
C GLU A 25 -4.74 8.69 1.18
N TYR A 26 -5.07 9.45 0.13
CA TYR A 26 -6.39 9.47 -0.50
C TYR A 26 -6.26 8.85 -1.91
N PRO A 27 -6.30 7.51 -2.05
CA PRO A 27 -5.86 6.83 -3.26
C PRO A 27 -6.72 7.14 -4.49
N ASN A 28 -8.03 7.31 -4.30
CA ASN A 28 -8.99 7.54 -5.38
C ASN A 28 -9.41 9.01 -5.50
N GLU A 29 -8.60 9.93 -4.96
CA GLU A 29 -8.99 11.34 -4.84
C GLU A 29 -9.23 12.03 -6.19
N ASP A 30 -8.59 11.57 -7.27
CA ASP A 30 -8.82 12.12 -8.62
C ASP A 30 -10.24 11.81 -9.15
N GLU A 31 -10.84 10.70 -8.71
CA GLU A 31 -12.19 10.31 -9.09
C GLU A 31 -13.27 10.94 -8.21
N MET A 32 -12.89 11.48 -7.05
CA MET A 32 -13.84 12.08 -6.10
C MET A 32 -14.33 13.46 -6.59
N PRO A 33 -15.56 13.87 -6.21
CA PRO A 33 -16.08 15.19 -6.57
C PRO A 33 -15.19 16.36 -6.14
N ASN A 34 -14.52 16.23 -4.99
CA ASN A 34 -13.59 17.22 -4.46
C ASN A 34 -12.15 16.71 -4.62
N ARG A 35 -11.51 17.04 -5.74
CA ARG A 35 -10.09 16.76 -5.96
C ARG A 35 -9.25 17.64 -5.01
N CYS A 36 -8.28 17.03 -4.33
CA CYS A 36 -7.44 17.67 -3.31
C CYS A 36 -8.27 18.33 -2.18
N GLY A 37 -9.13 17.55 -1.53
CA GLY A 37 -10.10 18.01 -0.53
C GLY A 37 -9.47 18.48 0.80
N ILE A 38 -9.23 17.55 1.72
CA ILE A 38 -8.76 17.86 3.09
C ILE A 38 -7.23 17.83 3.15
N MET A 39 -6.62 18.74 3.91
CA MET A 39 -5.20 18.73 4.24
C MET A 39 -5.00 19.12 5.71
N HIS A 40 -4.30 18.30 6.49
CA HIS A 40 -3.95 18.62 7.86
C HIS A 40 -2.73 19.54 7.92
N ALA A 41 -2.71 20.43 8.91
CA ALA A 41 -1.66 21.42 9.12
C ALA A 41 -1.14 21.37 10.56
N ARG A 42 -0.05 22.10 10.83
CA ARG A 42 0.49 22.24 12.19
C ARG A 42 -0.51 22.98 13.08
N GLY A 43 -0.67 22.50 14.31
CA GLY A 43 -1.45 23.17 15.35
C GLY A 43 -0.79 24.46 15.85
N SER A 44 -1.50 25.17 16.72
CA SER A 44 -0.97 26.32 17.44
C SER A 44 0.23 25.94 18.30
N SER A 45 1.13 26.90 18.54
CA SER A 45 2.26 26.71 19.44
C SER A 45 1.80 26.24 20.82
N PRO A 46 2.49 25.26 21.44
CA PRO A 46 2.15 24.78 22.77
C PRO A 46 2.33 25.90 23.81
N THR A 47 1.44 25.90 24.81
CA THR A 47 1.47 26.88 25.91
C THR A 47 2.47 26.52 27.01
N SER A 48 2.79 25.22 27.14
CA SER A 48 3.82 24.69 28.04
C SER A 48 5.14 24.47 27.31
N LYS A 49 6.23 24.40 28.08
CA LYS A 49 7.53 24.00 27.53
C LYS A 49 7.49 22.54 27.10
N VAL A 50 7.85 22.28 25.85
CA VAL A 50 8.00 20.93 25.31
C VAL A 50 9.32 20.35 25.79
N THR A 51 9.25 19.16 26.37
CA THR A 51 10.39 18.39 26.87
C THR A 51 11.05 17.58 25.74
N SER A 52 12.33 17.27 25.90
CA SER A 52 13.04 16.41 24.93
C SER A 52 12.44 15.02 24.82
N GLN A 53 11.87 14.50 25.92
CA GLN A 53 11.20 13.19 25.93
C GLN A 53 9.94 13.19 25.04
N GLU A 54 9.08 14.21 25.16
CA GLU A 54 7.89 14.35 24.32
C GLU A 54 8.25 14.43 22.82
N ILE A 55 9.34 15.12 22.48
CA ILE A 55 9.83 15.19 21.09
C ILE A 55 10.23 13.79 20.59
N GLN A 56 11.00 13.04 21.38
CA GLN A 56 11.44 11.69 21.00
C GLN A 56 10.26 10.73 20.85
N GLU A 57 9.31 10.78 21.77
CA GLU A 57 8.10 9.96 21.72
C GLU A 57 7.24 10.30 20.50
N TYR A 58 7.07 11.60 20.20
CA TYR A 58 6.37 12.05 19.00
C TYR A 58 7.06 11.55 17.73
N CYS A 59 8.38 11.75 17.60
CA CYS A 59 9.12 11.32 16.40
C CYS A 59 9.02 9.81 16.19
N ARG A 60 9.14 9.01 17.25
CA ARG A 60 9.00 7.55 17.19
C ARG A 60 7.60 7.14 16.76
N GLY A 61 6.56 7.72 17.39
CA GLY A 61 5.17 7.41 17.06
C GLY A 61 4.79 7.84 15.64
N PHE A 62 5.26 9.01 15.21
CA PHE A 62 5.07 9.50 13.85
C PHE A 62 5.71 8.57 12.81
N ALA A 63 6.98 8.19 13.02
CA ALA A 63 7.68 7.28 12.11
C ALA A 63 6.98 5.92 12.01
N GLN A 64 6.50 5.38 13.13
CA GLN A 64 5.76 4.12 13.17
C GLN A 64 4.45 4.20 12.37
N LYS A 65 3.70 5.30 12.49
CA LYS A 65 2.46 5.51 11.72
C LYS A 65 2.73 5.68 10.23
N MET A 66 3.79 6.41 9.86
CA MET A 66 4.19 6.60 8.47
C MET A 66 4.66 5.31 7.79
N ALA A 67 5.07 4.30 8.55
CA ALA A 67 5.57 3.05 8.00
C ALA A 67 4.56 2.35 7.06
N CYS A 68 3.25 2.51 7.29
CA CYS A 68 2.23 1.93 6.42
C CYS A 68 2.18 2.54 5.01
N LEU A 69 2.64 3.79 4.85
CA LEU A 69 2.70 4.48 3.56
C LEU A 69 4.01 4.21 2.81
N ILE A 70 5.03 3.73 3.50
CA ILE A 70 6.39 3.54 2.96
C ILE A 70 6.63 2.07 2.61
N ASN A 71 6.12 1.16 3.46
CA ASN A 71 6.33 -0.26 3.30
C ASN A 71 5.23 -0.81 2.39
N SER A 72 5.61 -1.28 1.21
CA SER A 72 4.74 -2.14 0.41
C SER A 72 4.46 -3.42 1.17
N CYS A 73 3.23 -3.94 1.05
CA CYS A 73 2.97 -5.33 1.40
C CYS A 73 3.89 -6.19 0.52
N GLY A 74 4.74 -7.02 1.13
CA GLY A 74 5.58 -7.94 0.38
C GLY A 74 4.74 -9.03 -0.25
N ASP A 75 5.18 -9.51 -1.41
CA ASP A 75 4.58 -10.69 -2.03
C ASP A 75 4.89 -11.93 -1.17
N VAL A 76 3.93 -12.86 -1.14
CA VAL A 76 4.15 -14.17 -0.52
C VAL A 76 4.85 -15.06 -1.55
N GLU A 77 6.02 -15.59 -1.19
CA GLU A 77 6.88 -16.33 -2.14
C GLU A 77 7.15 -17.77 -1.68
N GLY A 78 7.66 -18.58 -2.61
CA GLY A 78 8.23 -19.89 -2.33
C GLY A 78 7.24 -20.88 -1.69
N GLN A 79 7.66 -21.52 -0.60
CA GLN A 79 6.91 -22.59 0.04
C GLN A 79 5.57 -22.11 0.62
N GLU A 80 5.52 -20.89 1.15
CA GLU A 80 4.30 -20.31 1.70
C GLU A 80 3.25 -20.14 0.60
N LEU A 81 3.65 -19.61 -0.55
CA LEU A 81 2.80 -19.42 -1.72
C LEU A 81 2.22 -20.76 -2.20
N THR A 82 3.04 -21.80 -2.29
CA THR A 82 2.59 -23.16 -2.63
C THR A 82 1.62 -23.72 -1.59
N SER A 83 1.89 -23.50 -0.29
CA SER A 83 1.02 -23.96 0.79
C SER A 83 -0.36 -23.29 0.79
N LEU A 84 -0.43 -22.06 0.28
CA LEU A 84 -1.68 -21.32 0.04
C LEU A 84 -2.43 -21.79 -1.21
N GLY A 85 -1.91 -22.79 -1.93
CA GLY A 85 -2.56 -23.37 -3.10
C GLY A 85 -2.30 -22.61 -4.39
N ALA A 86 -1.18 -21.90 -4.50
CA ALA A 86 -0.78 -21.30 -5.76
C ALA A 86 -0.66 -22.37 -6.85
N LYS A 87 -1.32 -22.10 -7.97
CA LYS A 87 -1.38 -23.00 -9.12
C LYS A 87 -0.12 -22.85 -9.96
N GLU A 88 0.46 -23.98 -10.32
CA GLU A 88 1.54 -24.02 -11.31
C GLU A 88 0.92 -24.01 -12.71
N ALA A 89 1.42 -23.15 -13.59
CA ALA A 89 0.80 -22.85 -14.87
C ALA A 89 0.82 -24.07 -15.80
N GLU A 90 1.95 -24.76 -15.93
CA GLU A 90 2.06 -25.94 -16.80
C GLU A 90 1.15 -27.07 -16.30
N SER A 91 1.07 -27.28 -14.98
CA SER A 91 0.20 -28.28 -14.37
C SER A 91 -1.28 -28.02 -14.65
N GLU A 92 -1.73 -26.77 -14.59
CA GLU A 92 -3.13 -26.44 -14.88
C GLU A 92 -3.45 -26.53 -16.37
N VAL A 93 -2.50 -26.18 -17.24
CA VAL A 93 -2.63 -26.38 -18.69
C VAL A 93 -2.76 -27.87 -19.00
N GLU A 94 -1.92 -28.71 -18.41
CA GLU A 94 -1.96 -30.15 -18.64
C GLU A 94 -3.27 -30.77 -18.13
N LYS A 95 -3.73 -30.37 -16.94
CA LYS A 95 -5.04 -30.78 -16.42
C LYS A 95 -6.17 -30.36 -17.35
N PHE A 96 -6.10 -29.15 -17.91
CA PHE A 96 -7.08 -28.66 -18.86
C PHE A 96 -7.09 -29.48 -20.16
N VAL A 97 -5.92 -29.72 -20.76
CA VAL A 97 -5.80 -30.53 -21.99
C VAL A 97 -6.31 -31.94 -21.76
N ALA A 98 -5.90 -32.59 -20.66
CA ALA A 98 -6.34 -33.94 -20.31
C ALA A 98 -7.86 -34.02 -20.08
N ALA A 99 -8.45 -33.05 -19.40
CA ALA A 99 -9.89 -33.03 -19.15
C ALA A 99 -10.73 -32.88 -20.44
N ASN A 100 -10.18 -32.22 -21.45
CA ASN A 100 -10.83 -31.96 -22.74
C ASN A 100 -10.38 -32.92 -23.87
N THR A 101 -9.57 -33.93 -23.55
CA THR A 101 -9.10 -34.93 -24.52
C THR A 101 -9.48 -36.32 -24.01
N GLN A 102 -10.70 -36.77 -24.31
CA GLN A 102 -11.25 -38.02 -23.75
C GLN A 102 -11.20 -39.16 -24.76
N GLU A 103 -10.64 -40.30 -24.36
CA GLU A 103 -10.64 -41.51 -25.19
C GLU A 103 -12.01 -42.21 -25.08
N LEU A 104 -12.78 -42.20 -26.18
CA LEU A 104 -14.10 -42.84 -26.24
C LEU A 104 -13.99 -44.34 -26.54
N ALA A 105 -12.99 -44.73 -27.33
CA ALA A 105 -12.66 -46.10 -27.69
C ALA A 105 -11.20 -46.17 -28.13
N LYS A 106 -10.61 -47.37 -28.20
CA LYS A 106 -9.24 -47.57 -28.67
C LYS A 106 -9.03 -46.83 -30.00
N ASP A 107 -8.05 -45.94 -30.02
CA ASP A 107 -7.69 -45.09 -31.17
C ASP A 107 -8.77 -44.06 -31.58
N LYS A 108 -9.70 -43.67 -30.68
CA LYS A 108 -10.76 -42.68 -30.91
C LYS A 108 -10.91 -41.69 -29.74
N TRP A 109 -10.55 -40.43 -30.00
CA TRP A 109 -10.56 -39.33 -29.02
C TRP A 109 -11.59 -38.26 -29.38
N LEU A 110 -12.24 -37.66 -28.38
CA LEU A 110 -13.16 -36.53 -28.50
C LEU A 110 -12.91 -35.48 -27.40
#